data_AF-A0A942Z2V8-F1
#
_entry.id   AF-A0A942Z2V8-F1
#
_cell.length_a   1.000
_cell.length_b   1.000
_cell.length_c   1.000
_cell.angle_alpha   90.00
_cell.angle_beta   90.00
_cell.angle_gamma   90.00
#
_symmetry.space_group_name_H-M   'P 1'
#
loop_
_entity.id
_entity.type
_entity.pdbx_description
1 polymer ?
#
loop_
_entity_poly.entity_id
_entity_poly.type
_entity_poly.pdbx_seq_one_letter_code
_entity_poly.pdbx_strand_id
1 'polypeptide(L)'
;MKTSVPCPQCEVPITLDDFEAFSTPFTMKCPHCRVKLKETRVTPFLLLICALMIPLFIYLSELVQSLLSGFIPVVEKIPLIIIFFCVLYPVFALYERFNGLVMFNKGNLHLKHSYNEFWKWFFEHSDEYFHLNEENLEAAFPTIEKQLLKINPALTFEFSVDLIDGKREFIISADGNLDAFPAVEKLAMAAPVMENFKVIAFRQREEASDIQIGDVYLKPENMFFTYTRLDGLLDLDIYLKDSATNDDDCLTAAFILLDAIVGEYDLAVKVGDIEFRPYEEGIFLQPISKLPGLIDQISSEKRSLV
;
A
#
# COMPACT_ATOMS: atom_id res chain seq x y z
N MET A 1 23.12 9.43 -17.08
CA MET A 1 22.16 8.30 -17.13
C MET A 1 21.19 8.47 -15.98
N LYS A 2 19.91 8.15 -16.18
CA LYS A 2 18.93 8.12 -15.09
C LYS A 2 19.31 7.03 -14.10
N THR A 3 19.27 7.35 -12.82
CA THR A 3 19.47 6.43 -11.69
C THR A 3 18.18 6.23 -10.90
N SER A 4 17.08 6.79 -11.37
CA SER A 4 15.75 6.59 -10.81
C SER A 4 14.66 6.71 -11.89
N VAL A 5 13.51 6.10 -11.62
CA VAL A 5 12.26 6.27 -12.38
C VAL A 5 11.08 6.39 -11.40
N PRO A 6 10.09 7.25 -11.67
CA PRO A 6 8.92 7.37 -10.81
C PRO A 6 8.08 6.09 -10.88
N CYS A 7 7.54 5.67 -9.74
CA CYS A 7 6.55 4.60 -9.70
C CYS A 7 5.26 5.04 -10.43
N PRO A 8 4.67 4.23 -11.32
CA PRO A 8 3.41 4.59 -12.00
C PRO A 8 2.22 4.73 -11.03
N GLN A 9 2.32 4.16 -9.82
CA GLN A 9 1.29 4.23 -8.78
C GLN A 9 1.45 5.45 -7.86
N CYS A 10 2.51 5.46 -7.04
CA CYS A 10 2.71 6.47 -6.00
C CYS A 10 3.61 7.64 -6.43
N GLU A 11 4.18 7.59 -7.64
CA GLU A 11 5.04 8.64 -8.22
C GLU A 11 6.36 8.92 -7.47
N VAL A 12 6.55 8.32 -6.30
CA VAL A 12 7.82 8.30 -5.57
C VAL A 12 8.90 7.65 -6.44
N PRO A 13 10.09 8.25 -6.57
CA PRO A 13 11.19 7.71 -7.36
C PRO A 13 11.66 6.37 -6.80
N ILE A 14 11.75 5.37 -7.67
CA ILE A 14 12.44 4.10 -7.43
C ILE A 14 13.87 4.29 -7.91
N THR A 15 14.84 4.10 -7.02
CA THR A 15 16.26 4.29 -7.27
C THR A 15 16.93 3.00 -7.75
N LEU A 16 18.17 3.11 -8.24
CA LEU A 16 19.00 1.96 -8.61
C LEU A 16 19.23 1.02 -7.42
N ASP A 17 19.43 1.58 -6.23
CA ASP A 17 19.71 0.81 -5.01
C ASP A 17 18.46 0.02 -4.56
N ASP A 18 17.26 0.57 -4.76
CA ASP A 18 16.00 -0.14 -4.55
C ASP A 18 15.87 -1.38 -5.46
N PHE A 19 16.49 -1.34 -6.63
CA PHE A 19 16.45 -2.44 -7.59
C PHE A 19 17.38 -3.60 -7.21
N GLU A 20 18.51 -3.31 -6.57
CA GLU A 20 19.43 -4.34 -6.05
C GLU A 20 18.75 -5.19 -4.95
N ALA A 21 17.71 -4.65 -4.30
CA ALA A 21 16.88 -5.38 -3.35
C ALA A 21 15.81 -6.28 -4.01
N PHE A 22 15.58 -6.19 -5.32
CA PHE A 22 14.64 -7.09 -6.00
C PHE A 22 15.29 -8.45 -6.25
N SER A 23 14.73 -9.47 -5.60
CA SER A 23 15.23 -10.84 -5.70
C SER A 23 15.21 -11.41 -7.11
N THR A 24 14.27 -10.99 -7.98
CA THR A 24 14.20 -11.43 -9.38
C THR A 24 13.52 -10.41 -10.30
N PRO A 25 13.79 -10.45 -11.63
CA PRO A 25 13.09 -9.64 -12.64
C PRO A 25 11.57 -9.90 -12.73
N PHE A 26 11.08 -10.99 -12.14
CA PHE A 26 9.68 -11.41 -12.24
C PHE A 26 8.83 -10.96 -11.04
N THR A 27 9.48 -10.48 -9.98
CA THR A 27 8.84 -10.06 -8.73
C THR A 27 9.28 -8.66 -8.33
N MET A 28 9.06 -7.69 -9.21
CA MET A 28 9.27 -6.27 -8.90
C MET A 28 8.07 -5.72 -8.12
N LYS A 29 8.31 -5.24 -6.90
CA LYS A 29 7.32 -4.51 -6.10
C LYS A 29 7.87 -3.11 -5.83
N CYS A 30 7.06 -2.07 -5.88
CA CYS A 30 7.53 -0.76 -5.43
C CYS A 30 7.99 -0.85 -3.95
N PRO A 31 9.16 -0.32 -3.56
CA PRO A 31 9.61 -0.33 -2.16
C PRO A 31 8.69 0.51 -1.27
N HIS A 32 8.10 1.56 -1.84
CA HIS A 32 7.23 2.52 -1.16
C HIS A 32 5.79 1.97 -1.05
N CYS A 33 5.03 1.97 -2.14
CA CYS A 33 3.61 1.55 -2.10
C CYS A 33 3.35 0.05 -2.31
N ARG A 34 4.40 -0.79 -2.38
CA ARG A 34 4.32 -2.27 -2.54
C ARG A 34 3.56 -2.81 -3.76
N VAL A 35 3.11 -1.94 -4.68
CA VAL A 35 2.43 -2.33 -5.92
C VAL A 35 3.30 -3.24 -6.77
N LYS A 36 2.68 -4.23 -7.42
CA LYS A 36 3.38 -5.13 -8.34
C LYS A 36 3.64 -4.42 -9.67
N LEU A 37 4.89 -4.39 -10.08
CA LEU A 37 5.36 -3.75 -11.31
C LEU A 37 5.79 -4.81 -12.34
N LYS A 38 5.74 -4.43 -13.62
CA LYS A 38 6.33 -5.19 -14.73
C LYS A 38 7.08 -4.24 -15.65
N GLU A 39 8.15 -4.74 -16.27
CA GLU A 39 8.89 -4.03 -17.31
C GLU A 39 8.73 -4.84 -18.60
N THR A 40 8.30 -4.17 -19.68
CA THR A 40 7.87 -4.85 -20.92
C THR A 40 8.81 -4.66 -22.10
N ARG A 41 9.82 -3.79 -22.00
CA ARG A 41 10.65 -3.37 -23.14
C ARG A 41 12.03 -4.00 -23.16
N VAL A 42 12.72 -4.07 -22.03
CA VAL A 42 14.12 -4.56 -21.96
C VAL A 42 14.26 -5.91 -21.29
N THR A 43 13.32 -6.29 -20.43
CA THR A 43 13.37 -7.53 -19.63
C THR A 43 13.61 -8.79 -20.46
N PRO A 44 12.95 -9.01 -21.62
CA PRO A 44 13.23 -10.20 -22.43
C PRO A 44 14.69 -10.28 -22.90
N PHE A 45 15.29 -9.14 -23.27
CA PHE A 45 16.69 -9.08 -23.69
C PHE A 45 17.65 -9.30 -22.52
N LEU A 46 17.35 -8.72 -21.34
CA LEU A 46 18.15 -8.93 -20.14
C LEU A 46 18.12 -10.39 -19.67
N LEU A 47 16.98 -11.08 -19.80
CA LEU A 47 16.86 -12.51 -19.52
C LEU A 47 17.68 -13.36 -20.49
N LEU A 48 17.68 -13.02 -21.79
CA LEU A 48 18.53 -13.67 -22.77
C LEU A 48 20.02 -13.51 -22.44
N ILE A 49 20.44 -12.28 -22.10
CA ILE A 49 21.82 -11.99 -21.67
C ILE A 49 22.15 -12.79 -20.41
N CYS A 50 21.26 -12.82 -19.42
CA CYS A 50 21.45 -13.59 -18.19
C CYS A 50 21.67 -15.09 -18.47
N ALA A 51 20.88 -15.67 -19.38
CA ALA A 51 21.04 -17.07 -19.80
C ALA A 51 22.40 -17.36 -20.45
N LEU A 52 23.04 -16.37 -21.08
CA LEU A 52 24.39 -16.48 -21.64
C LEU A 52 25.49 -16.20 -20.59
N MET A 53 25.24 -15.27 -19.67
CA MET A 53 26.21 -14.87 -18.65
C MET A 53 26.41 -15.92 -17.56
N ILE A 54 25.36 -16.65 -17.16
CA ILE A 54 25.46 -17.74 -16.17
C ILE A 54 26.50 -18.80 -16.57
N PRO A 55 26.43 -19.45 -17.75
CA PRO A 55 27.43 -20.44 -18.15
C PRO A 55 28.81 -19.82 -18.36
N LEU A 56 28.88 -18.56 -18.81
CA LEU A 56 30.15 -17.84 -18.93
C LEU A 56 30.83 -17.68 -17.56
N PHE A 57 30.11 -17.28 -16.51
CA PHE A 57 30.68 -17.13 -15.17
C PHE A 57 31.08 -18.47 -14.55
N ILE A 58 30.36 -19.55 -14.85
CA ILE A 58 30.75 -20.91 -14.45
C ILE A 58 32.09 -21.27 -15.12
N TYR A 59 32.19 -21.11 -16.43
CA TYR A 59 33.42 -21.37 -17.19
C TYR A 59 34.60 -20.50 -16.70
N LEU A 60 34.37 -19.20 -16.48
CA LEU A 60 35.39 -18.31 -15.94
C LEU A 60 35.83 -18.71 -14.54
N SER A 61 34.93 -19.22 -13.71
CA SER A 61 35.26 -19.73 -12.37
C SER A 61 36.20 -20.94 -12.45
N GLU A 62 35.94 -21.87 -13.38
CA GLU A 62 36.81 -23.02 -13.66
C GLU A 62 38.18 -22.59 -14.19
N LEU A 63 38.21 -21.61 -15.10
CA LEU A 63 39.46 -21.06 -15.64
C LEU A 63 40.31 -20.41 -14.55
N VAL A 64 39.69 -19.61 -13.67
CA VAL A 64 40.36 -18.99 -12.51
C VAL A 64 40.86 -20.06 -11.55
N GLN A 65 40.06 -21.10 -11.27
CA GLN A 65 40.48 -22.21 -10.42
C GLN A 65 41.72 -22.92 -10.99
N SER A 66 41.70 -23.27 -12.28
CA SER A 66 42.81 -23.95 -12.96
C SER A 66 44.08 -23.09 -13.00
N LEU A 67 43.93 -21.77 -13.18
CA LEU A 67 45.07 -20.86 -13.13
C LEU A 67 45.66 -20.77 -11.72
N LEU A 68 44.82 -20.62 -10.70
CA LEU A 68 45.26 -20.50 -9.31
C LEU A 68 45.85 -21.80 -8.75
N SER A 69 45.34 -22.96 -9.15
CA SER A 69 45.88 -24.26 -8.71
C SER A 69 47.31 -24.50 -9.20
N GLY A 70 47.69 -23.91 -10.33
CA GLY A 70 49.07 -23.88 -10.81
C GLY A 70 50.05 -23.18 -9.86
N PHE A 71 49.57 -22.27 -9.02
CA PHE A 71 50.37 -21.57 -8.01
C PHE A 71 50.16 -22.13 -6.58
N ILE A 72 48.93 -22.50 -6.25
CA ILE A 72 48.51 -22.95 -4.92
C ILE A 72 47.69 -24.25 -5.07
N PRO A 73 48.29 -25.44 -4.88
CA PRO A 73 47.61 -26.72 -5.14
C PRO A 73 46.33 -26.96 -4.32
N VAL A 74 46.17 -26.30 -3.17
CA VAL A 74 44.98 -26.40 -2.32
C VAL A 74 43.72 -25.87 -3.02
N VAL A 75 43.86 -24.94 -3.97
CA VAL A 75 42.73 -24.28 -4.66
C VAL A 75 41.91 -25.27 -5.49
N GLU A 76 42.51 -26.37 -5.95
CA GLU A 76 41.80 -27.43 -6.69
C GLU A 76 40.68 -28.08 -5.84
N LYS A 77 40.81 -28.07 -4.51
CA LYS A 77 39.82 -28.64 -3.59
C LYS A 77 38.73 -27.64 -3.18
N ILE A 78 38.86 -26.37 -3.55
CA ILE A 78 37.92 -25.32 -3.18
C ILE A 78 36.69 -25.39 -4.10
N PRO A 79 35.45 -25.38 -3.57
CA PRO A 79 34.26 -25.28 -4.39
C PRO A 79 34.27 -24.05 -5.31
N LEU A 80 33.86 -24.21 -6.58
CA LEU A 80 33.80 -23.13 -7.57
C LEU A 80 32.99 -21.92 -7.10
N ILE A 81 31.93 -22.14 -6.31
CA ILE A 81 31.11 -21.07 -5.75
C ILE A 81 31.92 -20.12 -4.85
N ILE A 82 32.89 -20.63 -4.09
CA ILE A 82 33.77 -19.80 -3.25
C ILE A 82 34.71 -18.99 -4.13
N ILE A 83 35.28 -19.60 -5.17
CA ILE A 83 36.16 -18.93 -6.13
C ILE A 83 35.41 -17.80 -6.84
N PHE A 84 34.17 -18.04 -7.24
CA PHE A 84 33.29 -17.03 -7.81
C PHE A 84 33.13 -15.84 -6.85
N PHE A 85 32.72 -16.08 -5.60
CA PHE A 85 32.50 -14.99 -4.64
C PHE A 85 33.78 -14.20 -4.31
N CYS A 86 34.94 -14.87 -4.26
CA CYS A 86 36.20 -14.20 -3.95
C CYS A 86 36.79 -13.41 -5.12
N VAL A 87 36.59 -13.85 -6.37
CA VAL A 87 37.32 -13.31 -7.53
C VAL A 87 36.40 -12.68 -8.57
N LEU A 88 35.30 -13.35 -8.93
CA LEU A 88 34.44 -12.95 -10.04
C LEU A 88 33.21 -12.14 -9.62
N TYR A 89 32.84 -12.15 -8.34
CA TYR A 89 31.72 -11.38 -7.83
C TYR A 89 31.82 -9.87 -8.11
N PRO A 90 32.99 -9.20 -7.98
CA PRO A 90 33.10 -7.78 -8.35
C PRO A 90 32.75 -7.51 -9.82
N VAL A 91 33.08 -8.44 -10.73
CA VAL A 91 32.74 -8.34 -12.16
C VAL A 91 31.25 -8.60 -12.37
N PHE A 92 30.69 -9.58 -11.66
CA PHE A 92 29.25 -9.86 -11.67
C PHE A 92 28.42 -8.68 -11.15
N ALA A 93 28.86 -8.02 -10.07
CA ALA A 93 28.23 -6.83 -9.52
C ALA A 93 28.21 -5.66 -10.53
N LEU A 94 29.29 -5.47 -11.30
CA LEU A 94 29.31 -4.50 -12.40
C LEU A 94 28.30 -4.85 -13.51
N TYR A 95 28.15 -6.14 -13.81
CA TYR A 95 27.16 -6.65 -14.76
C TYR A 95 25.71 -6.38 -14.28
N GLU A 96 25.40 -6.68 -13.01
CA GLU A 96 24.07 -6.41 -12.43
C GLU A 96 23.76 -4.91 -12.42
N ARG A 97 24.74 -4.09 -12.01
CA ARG A 97 24.61 -2.62 -12.05
C ARG A 97 24.35 -2.10 -13.46
N PHE A 98 25.01 -2.67 -14.47
CA PHE A 98 24.76 -2.31 -15.87
C PHE A 98 23.35 -2.70 -16.32
N ASN A 99 22.86 -3.90 -15.95
CA ASN A 99 21.49 -4.32 -16.23
C ASN A 99 20.46 -3.36 -15.61
N GLY A 100 20.67 -2.96 -14.35
CA GLY A 100 19.85 -1.94 -13.69
C GLY A 100 19.82 -0.64 -14.48
N LEU A 101 20.99 -0.11 -14.87
CA LEU A 101 21.07 1.11 -15.68
C LEU A 101 20.33 1.02 -17.02
N VAL A 102 20.43 -0.12 -17.71
CA VAL A 102 19.67 -0.37 -18.95
C VAL A 102 18.17 -0.32 -18.66
N MET A 103 17.72 -0.89 -17.54
CA MET A 103 16.32 -0.83 -17.13
C MET A 103 15.83 0.61 -16.88
N PHE A 104 16.57 1.45 -16.16
CA PHE A 104 16.17 2.85 -15.90
C PHE A 104 16.20 3.74 -17.14
N ASN A 105 17.14 3.50 -18.05
CA ASN A 105 17.37 4.41 -19.18
C ASN A 105 16.59 3.98 -20.43
N LYS A 106 16.26 2.69 -20.57
CA LYS A 106 15.60 2.14 -21.76
C LYS A 106 14.34 1.33 -21.46
N GLY A 107 14.12 0.94 -20.20
CA GLY A 107 12.93 0.20 -19.80
C GLY A 107 11.68 1.09 -19.72
N ASN A 108 10.55 0.44 -19.50
CA ASN A 108 9.26 1.08 -19.27
C ASN A 108 8.50 0.31 -18.19
N LEU A 109 8.36 0.90 -17.00
CA LEU A 109 7.66 0.30 -15.87
C LEU A 109 6.16 0.54 -15.98
N HIS A 110 5.40 -0.55 -15.85
CA HIS A 110 3.94 -0.55 -15.84
C HIS A 110 3.42 -1.26 -14.60
N LEU A 111 2.19 -0.96 -14.21
CA LEU A 111 1.47 -1.79 -13.24
C LEU A 111 1.31 -3.21 -13.80
N LYS A 112 1.50 -4.22 -12.95
CA LYS A 112 1.32 -5.61 -13.36
C LYS A 112 -0.14 -5.86 -13.79
N HIS A 113 -1.07 -5.33 -13.01
CA HIS A 113 -2.51 -5.35 -13.22
C HIS A 113 -3.02 -3.92 -13.37
N SER A 114 -3.81 -3.67 -14.41
CA SER A 114 -4.38 -2.35 -14.68
C SER A 114 -5.74 -2.16 -14.00
N TYR A 115 -6.11 -0.92 -13.72
CA TYR A 115 -7.43 -0.62 -13.16
C TYR A 115 -8.57 -1.01 -14.12
N ASN A 116 -8.35 -0.87 -15.44
CA ASN A 116 -9.33 -1.28 -16.44
C ASN A 116 -9.60 -2.79 -16.41
N GLU A 117 -8.60 -3.62 -16.14
CA GLU A 117 -8.80 -5.06 -15.96
C GLU A 117 -9.63 -5.36 -14.71
N PHE A 118 -9.40 -4.64 -13.61
CA PHE A 118 -10.23 -4.75 -12.40
C PHE A 118 -11.68 -4.37 -12.70
N TRP A 119 -11.91 -3.21 -13.33
CA TRP A 119 -13.27 -2.73 -13.59
C TRP A 119 -14.03 -3.56 -14.61
N LYS A 120 -13.35 -4.09 -15.63
CA LYS A 120 -13.95 -5.06 -16.54
C LYS A 120 -14.42 -6.30 -15.79
N TRP A 121 -13.57 -6.84 -14.91
CA TRP A 121 -13.92 -7.97 -14.07
C TRP A 121 -15.07 -7.63 -13.11
N PHE A 122 -15.04 -6.48 -12.43
CA PHE A 122 -16.10 -6.04 -11.51
C PHE A 122 -17.44 -5.91 -12.23
N PHE A 123 -17.45 -5.33 -13.43
CA PHE A 123 -18.66 -5.18 -14.25
C PHE A 123 -19.27 -6.53 -14.65
N GLU A 124 -18.45 -7.55 -14.93
CA GLU A 124 -18.94 -8.90 -15.23
C GLU A 124 -19.67 -9.56 -14.04
N HIS A 125 -19.46 -9.08 -12.81
CA HIS A 125 -20.04 -9.61 -11.57
C HIS A 125 -20.98 -8.59 -10.89
N SER A 126 -21.26 -7.45 -11.53
CA SER A 126 -21.92 -6.32 -10.87
C SER A 126 -23.37 -6.62 -10.45
N ASP A 127 -24.06 -7.51 -11.14
CA ASP A 127 -25.43 -7.91 -10.78
C ASP A 127 -25.49 -8.66 -9.44
N GLU A 128 -24.52 -9.56 -9.20
CA GLU A 128 -24.34 -10.25 -7.91
C GLU A 128 -24.07 -9.21 -6.81
N TYR A 129 -23.16 -8.27 -7.08
CA TYR A 129 -22.76 -7.26 -6.10
C TYR A 129 -23.87 -6.25 -5.82
N PHE A 130 -24.78 -6.00 -6.76
CA PHE A 130 -25.89 -5.10 -6.55
C PHE A 130 -26.92 -5.72 -5.60
N HIS A 131 -27.13 -7.03 -5.70
CA HIS A 131 -28.07 -7.81 -4.88
C HIS A 131 -27.38 -8.52 -3.70
N LEU A 132 -26.30 -7.94 -3.15
CA LEU A 132 -25.64 -8.46 -1.94
C LEU A 132 -26.62 -8.57 -0.77
N ASN A 133 -26.55 -9.70 -0.08
CA ASN A 133 -27.30 -10.05 1.13
C ASN A 133 -26.46 -10.99 2.01
N GLU A 134 -26.97 -11.33 3.20
CA GLU A 134 -26.25 -12.20 4.15
C GLU A 134 -25.86 -13.57 3.57
N GLU A 135 -26.61 -14.09 2.59
CA GLU A 135 -26.38 -15.43 2.02
C GLU A 135 -25.23 -15.46 1.02
N ASN A 136 -24.98 -14.37 0.29
CA ASN A 136 -23.94 -14.31 -0.76
C ASN A 136 -22.70 -13.49 -0.37
N LEU A 137 -22.76 -12.75 0.74
CA LEU A 137 -21.67 -11.88 1.21
C LEU A 137 -20.37 -12.65 1.44
N GLU A 138 -20.42 -13.77 2.15
CA GLU A 138 -19.23 -14.58 2.49
C GLU A 138 -18.49 -15.12 1.26
N ALA A 139 -19.20 -15.32 0.14
CA ALA A 139 -18.60 -15.78 -1.11
C ALA A 139 -18.08 -14.63 -1.99
N ALA A 140 -18.85 -13.53 -2.05
CA ALA A 140 -18.52 -12.37 -2.88
C ALA A 140 -17.26 -11.65 -2.38
N PHE A 141 -17.15 -11.44 -1.06
CA PHE A 141 -16.11 -10.59 -0.47
C PHE A 141 -14.69 -11.10 -0.74
N PRO A 142 -14.35 -12.38 -0.45
CA PRO A 142 -13.02 -12.91 -0.74
C PRO A 142 -12.64 -12.80 -2.24
N THR A 143 -13.64 -12.83 -3.12
CA THR A 143 -13.42 -12.70 -4.56
C THR A 143 -13.01 -11.28 -4.93
N ILE A 144 -13.67 -10.27 -4.37
CA ILE A 144 -13.34 -8.84 -4.57
C ILE A 144 -12.00 -8.50 -3.93
N GLU A 145 -11.77 -8.93 -2.67
CA GLU A 145 -10.50 -8.75 -1.97
C GLU A 145 -9.33 -9.26 -2.81
N LYS A 146 -9.44 -10.48 -3.33
CA LYS A 146 -8.42 -11.09 -4.18
C LYS A 146 -8.11 -10.26 -5.43
N GLN A 147 -9.08 -9.51 -5.95
CA GLN A 147 -8.89 -8.66 -7.13
C GLN A 147 -8.26 -7.31 -6.75
N LEU A 148 -8.65 -6.73 -5.61
CA LEU A 148 -8.01 -5.52 -5.08
C LEU A 148 -6.54 -5.75 -4.70
N LEU A 149 -6.22 -6.91 -4.09
CA LEU A 149 -4.85 -7.32 -3.77
C LEU A 149 -3.93 -7.44 -5.01
N LYS A 150 -4.50 -7.57 -6.21
CA LYS A 150 -3.74 -7.52 -7.47
C LYS A 150 -3.38 -6.09 -7.86
N ILE A 151 -4.22 -5.12 -7.52
CA ILE A 151 -4.01 -3.69 -7.75
C ILE A 151 -3.00 -3.16 -6.73
N ASN A 152 -3.29 -3.25 -5.44
CA ASN A 152 -2.38 -2.87 -4.37
C ASN A 152 -2.72 -3.67 -3.09
N PRO A 153 -1.72 -4.24 -2.39
CA PRO A 153 -1.95 -5.11 -1.23
C PRO A 153 -2.59 -4.42 -0.02
N ALA A 154 -2.60 -3.09 0.04
CA ALA A 154 -3.20 -2.31 1.14
C ALA A 154 -4.62 -1.81 0.82
N LEU A 155 -5.18 -2.15 -0.34
CA LEU A 155 -6.55 -1.75 -0.67
C LEU A 155 -7.57 -2.69 -0.02
N THR A 156 -8.62 -2.09 0.51
CA THR A 156 -9.83 -2.74 1.01
C THR A 156 -11.07 -2.07 0.39
N PHE A 157 -12.26 -2.58 0.72
CA PHE A 157 -13.52 -2.02 0.22
C PHE A 157 -14.67 -2.21 1.20
N GLU A 158 -15.72 -1.43 0.98
CA GLU A 158 -17.01 -1.55 1.65
C GLU A 158 -18.14 -1.39 0.64
N PHE A 159 -19.30 -1.95 0.96
CA PHE A 159 -20.55 -1.67 0.26
C PHE A 159 -21.52 -0.97 1.20
N SER A 160 -22.32 -0.04 0.66
CA SER A 160 -23.47 0.44 1.41
C SER A 160 -24.41 -0.71 1.74
N VAL A 161 -24.94 -0.71 2.97
CA VAL A 161 -25.95 -1.68 3.43
C VAL A 161 -27.22 -1.50 2.59
N ASP A 162 -27.71 -0.25 2.53
CA ASP A 162 -28.87 0.15 1.76
C ASP A 162 -28.50 0.74 0.38
N LEU A 163 -29.50 0.79 -0.51
CA LEU A 163 -29.37 1.53 -1.76
C LEU A 163 -29.61 3.02 -1.52
N ILE A 164 -28.68 3.85 -1.95
CA ILE A 164 -28.73 5.30 -1.86
C ILE A 164 -29.06 5.83 -3.26
N ASP A 165 -30.20 6.51 -3.39
CA ASP A 165 -30.74 6.97 -4.68
C ASP A 165 -30.83 5.86 -5.74
N GLY A 166 -31.19 4.64 -5.30
CA GLY A 166 -31.32 3.46 -6.16
C GLY A 166 -30.00 2.83 -6.59
N LYS A 167 -28.87 3.29 -6.05
CA LYS A 167 -27.53 2.76 -6.34
C LYS A 167 -26.89 2.16 -5.10
N ARG A 168 -26.08 1.13 -5.30
CA ARG A 168 -25.19 0.62 -4.26
C ARG A 168 -23.89 1.42 -4.27
N GLU A 169 -23.44 1.89 -3.12
CA GLU A 169 -22.13 2.52 -3.03
C GLU A 169 -21.07 1.44 -2.90
N PHE A 170 -19.99 1.55 -3.69
CA PHE A 170 -18.79 0.74 -3.58
C PHE A 170 -17.64 1.67 -3.17
N ILE A 171 -17.28 1.58 -1.90
CA ILE A 171 -16.26 2.44 -1.28
C ILE A 171 -14.93 1.70 -1.37
N ILE A 172 -13.93 2.34 -1.95
CA ILE A 172 -12.56 1.81 -2.01
C ILE A 172 -11.76 2.55 -0.95
N SER A 173 -11.06 1.81 -0.09
CA SER A 173 -10.33 2.36 1.05
C SER A 173 -8.90 1.81 1.09
N ALA A 174 -8.01 2.50 1.81
CA ALA A 174 -6.66 2.04 2.11
C ALA A 174 -6.46 1.78 3.61
N ASP A 175 -7.53 1.84 4.41
CA ASP A 175 -7.51 1.65 5.86
C ASP A 175 -6.46 2.54 6.54
N GLY A 176 -6.43 3.83 6.15
CA GLY A 176 -5.47 4.81 6.64
C GLY A 176 -4.04 4.70 6.08
N ASN A 177 -3.75 3.74 5.20
CA ASN A 177 -2.43 3.58 4.59
C ASN A 177 -2.17 4.64 3.51
N LEU A 178 -1.53 5.74 3.90
CA LEU A 178 -1.19 6.87 3.03
C LEU A 178 -0.42 6.49 1.75
N ASP A 179 0.45 5.48 1.79
CA ASP A 179 1.22 5.04 0.61
C ASP A 179 0.32 4.43 -0.48
N ALA A 180 -0.87 3.97 -0.10
CA ALA A 180 -1.87 3.40 -0.99
C ALA A 180 -2.97 4.40 -1.40
N PHE A 181 -2.98 5.63 -0.89
CA PHE A 181 -3.99 6.64 -1.28
C PHE A 181 -3.99 6.93 -2.78
N PRO A 182 -2.83 7.07 -3.47
CA PRO A 182 -2.82 7.20 -4.92
C PRO A 182 -3.46 5.99 -5.64
N ALA A 183 -3.47 4.81 -5.01
CA ALA A 183 -4.13 3.63 -5.54
C ALA A 183 -5.65 3.71 -5.46
N VAL A 184 -6.17 4.16 -4.32
CA VAL A 184 -7.60 4.38 -4.12
C VAL A 184 -8.12 5.40 -5.15
N GLU A 185 -7.48 6.58 -5.22
CA GLU A 185 -7.87 7.67 -6.11
C GLU A 185 -7.86 7.22 -7.58
N LYS A 186 -6.74 6.64 -8.04
CA LYS A 186 -6.59 6.21 -9.43
C LYS A 186 -7.54 5.05 -9.80
N LEU A 187 -7.81 4.14 -8.86
CA LEU A 187 -8.77 3.05 -9.09
C LEU A 187 -10.19 3.60 -9.18
N ALA A 188 -10.62 4.44 -8.24
CA ALA A 188 -11.95 5.06 -8.24
C ALA A 188 -12.17 5.94 -9.49
N MET A 189 -11.17 6.74 -9.89
CA MET A 189 -11.22 7.55 -11.10
C MET A 189 -11.32 6.73 -12.39
N ALA A 190 -10.76 5.51 -12.40
CA ALA A 190 -10.82 4.61 -13.56
C ALA A 190 -12.16 3.87 -13.68
N ALA A 191 -13.08 4.04 -12.72
CA ALA A 191 -14.36 3.37 -12.72
C ALA A 191 -15.20 3.74 -13.96
N PRO A 192 -15.75 2.74 -14.69
CA PRO A 192 -16.70 3.02 -15.74
C PRO A 192 -18.00 3.56 -15.12
N VAL A 193 -18.78 4.29 -15.92
CA VAL A 193 -20.12 4.69 -15.50
C VAL A 193 -20.99 3.44 -15.38
N MET A 194 -21.55 3.21 -14.20
CA MET A 194 -22.44 2.09 -13.90
C MET A 194 -23.80 2.63 -13.43
N GLU A 195 -24.87 2.06 -13.96
CA GLU A 195 -26.24 2.49 -13.61
C GLU A 195 -26.54 2.23 -12.13
N ASN A 196 -26.19 1.03 -11.67
CA ASN A 196 -26.54 0.50 -10.34
C ASN A 196 -25.51 0.81 -9.24
N PHE A 197 -24.38 1.43 -9.58
CA PHE A 197 -23.29 1.67 -8.63
C PHE A 197 -22.85 3.11 -8.59
N LYS A 198 -22.43 3.53 -7.39
CA LYS A 198 -21.66 4.76 -7.16
C LYS A 198 -20.32 4.35 -6.56
N VAL A 199 -19.25 4.59 -7.28
CA VAL A 199 -17.89 4.30 -6.79
C VAL A 199 -17.37 5.51 -6.02
N ILE A 200 -16.87 5.25 -4.82
CA ILE A 200 -16.41 6.28 -3.88
C ILE A 200 -14.98 5.96 -3.47
N ALA A 201 -14.12 6.98 -3.47
CA ALA A 201 -12.79 6.90 -2.91
C ALA A 201 -12.84 7.32 -1.44
N PHE A 202 -12.31 6.47 -0.56
CA PHE A 202 -12.22 6.65 0.90
C PHE A 202 -13.57 6.65 1.61
N ARG A 203 -13.57 6.23 2.88
CA ARG A 203 -14.74 6.40 3.76
C ARG A 203 -15.06 7.88 3.90
N GLN A 204 -16.31 8.25 3.63
CA GLN A 204 -16.77 9.64 3.69
C GLN A 204 -17.24 9.99 5.10
N ARG A 205 -17.18 11.27 5.43
CA ARG A 205 -17.78 11.80 6.66
C ARG A 205 -19.29 11.57 6.64
N GLU A 206 -19.82 11.05 7.74
CA GLU A 206 -21.25 10.82 7.97
C GLU A 206 -21.67 11.25 9.38
N GLU A 207 -22.96 11.17 9.67
CA GLU A 207 -23.44 11.39 11.04
C GLU A 207 -23.00 10.22 11.92
N ALA A 208 -22.22 10.51 12.95
CA ALA A 208 -21.69 9.50 13.84
C ALA A 208 -22.82 8.78 14.59
N SER A 209 -22.87 7.46 14.44
CA SER A 209 -23.77 6.58 15.19
C SER A 209 -23.03 5.85 16.31
N ASP A 210 -23.77 5.30 17.25
CA ASP A 210 -23.20 4.39 18.25
C ASP A 210 -22.54 3.19 17.58
N ILE A 211 -21.36 2.79 18.06
CA ILE A 211 -20.64 1.61 17.57
C ILE A 211 -20.71 0.51 18.62
N GLN A 212 -21.03 -0.69 18.17
CA GLN A 212 -21.02 -1.89 18.99
C GLN A 212 -20.09 -2.93 18.38
N ILE A 213 -19.08 -3.35 19.14
CA ILE A 213 -18.15 -4.43 18.79
C ILE A 213 -18.11 -5.40 19.96
N GLY A 214 -18.60 -6.62 19.76
CA GLY A 214 -18.74 -7.58 20.85
C GLY A 214 -19.56 -7.01 22.01
N ASP A 215 -18.94 -6.94 23.18
CA ASP A 215 -19.52 -6.38 24.41
C ASP A 215 -19.22 -4.87 24.60
N VAL A 216 -18.39 -4.28 23.73
CA VAL A 216 -18.08 -2.86 23.77
C VAL A 216 -19.17 -2.06 23.08
N TYR A 217 -19.61 -1.00 23.74
CA TYR A 217 -20.57 -0.05 23.22
C TYR A 217 -20.05 1.37 23.42
N LEU A 218 -19.68 2.01 22.31
CA LEU A 218 -19.08 3.33 22.31
C LEU A 218 -20.03 4.33 21.63
N LYS A 219 -20.30 5.43 22.33
CA LYS A 219 -21.11 6.53 21.83
C LYS A 219 -20.24 7.72 21.44
N PRO A 220 -20.58 8.46 20.37
CA PRO A 220 -19.93 9.73 20.06
C PRO A 220 -19.94 10.70 21.26
N GLU A 221 -21.02 10.75 22.04
CA GLU A 221 -21.11 11.65 23.21
C GLU A 221 -20.13 11.31 24.35
N ASN A 222 -19.61 10.09 24.35
CA ASN A 222 -18.63 9.61 25.33
C ASN A 222 -17.18 9.79 24.84
N MET A 223 -16.99 10.35 23.64
CA MET A 223 -15.67 10.67 23.11
C MET A 223 -15.39 12.17 23.23
N PHE A 224 -14.23 12.47 23.79
CA PHE A 224 -13.72 13.82 23.92
C PHE A 224 -12.30 13.91 23.43
N PHE A 225 -11.79 15.12 23.21
CA PHE A 225 -10.42 15.30 22.78
C PHE A 225 -9.77 16.56 23.32
N THR A 226 -8.44 16.52 23.40
CA THR A 226 -7.55 17.68 23.33
C THR A 226 -6.68 17.56 22.11
N TYR A 227 -6.00 18.65 21.74
CA TYR A 227 -5.11 18.63 20.59
C TYR A 227 -3.95 19.59 20.75
N THR A 228 -2.87 19.28 20.04
CA THR A 228 -1.77 20.20 19.74
C THR A 228 -1.64 20.33 18.23
N ARG A 229 -1.04 21.43 17.78
CA ARG A 229 -0.67 21.59 16.36
C ARG A 229 0.82 21.43 16.23
N LEU A 230 1.25 20.43 15.47
CA LEU A 230 2.65 20.13 15.18
C LEU A 230 2.81 19.93 13.67
N ASP A 231 3.76 20.63 13.05
CA ASP A 231 4.10 20.50 11.63
C ASP A 231 2.90 20.57 10.65
N GLY A 232 1.89 21.38 11.00
CA GLY A 232 0.68 21.56 10.19
C GLY A 232 -0.40 20.49 10.39
N LEU A 233 -0.14 19.48 11.22
CA LEU A 233 -1.08 18.42 11.61
C LEU A 233 -1.70 18.70 12.99
N LEU A 234 -2.79 17.99 13.29
CA LEU A 234 -3.32 17.89 14.66
C LEU A 234 -2.87 16.59 15.29
N ASP A 235 -2.12 16.67 16.37
CA ASP A 235 -1.95 15.53 17.26
C ASP A 235 -3.12 15.54 18.25
N LEU A 236 -3.77 14.39 18.43
CA LEU A 236 -5.00 14.24 19.20
C LEU A 236 -4.77 13.34 20.42
N ASP A 237 -5.18 13.83 21.58
CA ASP A 237 -5.45 12.97 22.74
C ASP A 237 -6.95 12.71 22.77
N ILE A 238 -7.38 11.47 22.54
CA ILE A 238 -8.78 11.05 22.56
C ILE A 238 -9.10 10.45 23.92
N TYR A 239 -10.09 11.04 24.59
CA TYR A 239 -10.54 10.63 25.91
C TYR A 239 -11.86 9.86 25.79
N LEU A 240 -11.88 8.61 26.25
CA LEU A 240 -13.06 7.76 26.23
C LEU A 240 -13.68 7.70 27.64
N LYS A 241 -14.94 8.12 27.74
CA LYS A 241 -15.71 8.04 28.98
C LYS A 241 -16.43 6.70 29.06
N ASP A 242 -16.39 6.07 30.24
CA ASP A 242 -17.10 4.80 30.52
C ASP A 242 -16.68 3.65 29.58
N SER A 243 -15.45 3.67 29.06
CA SER A 243 -14.89 2.64 28.18
C SER A 243 -13.42 2.40 28.49
N ALA A 244 -12.95 1.15 28.33
CA ALA A 244 -11.59 0.76 28.65
C ALA A 244 -10.66 1.09 27.47
N THR A 245 -9.69 2.00 27.67
CA THR A 245 -8.77 2.44 26.60
C THR A 245 -7.62 1.46 26.33
N ASN A 246 -7.56 0.36 27.08
CA ASN A 246 -6.62 -0.74 26.89
C ASN A 246 -7.27 -1.98 26.27
N ASP A 247 -8.50 -1.86 25.80
CA ASP A 247 -9.27 -2.91 25.16
C ASP A 247 -9.27 -2.73 23.64
N ASP A 248 -8.85 -3.74 22.90
CA ASP A 248 -8.64 -3.67 21.45
C ASP A 248 -9.96 -3.42 20.70
N ASP A 249 -11.07 -3.98 21.17
CA ASP A 249 -12.40 -3.77 20.59
C ASP A 249 -12.85 -2.31 20.79
N CYS A 250 -12.53 -1.72 21.93
CA CYS A 250 -12.80 -0.31 22.23
C CYS A 250 -11.97 0.64 21.37
N LEU A 251 -10.69 0.36 21.18
CA LEU A 251 -9.85 1.14 20.27
C LEU A 251 -10.34 1.04 18.83
N THR A 252 -10.73 -0.17 18.39
CA THR A 252 -11.30 -0.38 17.06
C THR A 252 -12.59 0.43 16.88
N ALA A 253 -13.51 0.36 17.84
CA ALA A 253 -14.75 1.14 17.80
C ALA A 253 -14.49 2.66 17.74
N ALA A 254 -13.47 3.13 18.47
CA ALA A 254 -13.09 4.54 18.48
C ALA A 254 -12.51 5.00 17.14
N PHE A 255 -11.70 4.17 16.46
CA PHE A 255 -11.21 4.47 15.12
C PHE A 255 -12.33 4.49 14.08
N ILE A 256 -13.27 3.55 14.13
CA ILE A 256 -14.46 3.56 13.25
C ILE A 256 -15.25 4.86 13.43
N LEU A 257 -15.45 5.29 14.68
CA LEU A 257 -16.11 6.57 14.98
C LEU A 257 -15.34 7.77 14.45
N LEU A 258 -14.01 7.78 14.57
CA LEU A 258 -13.16 8.85 14.04
C LEU A 258 -13.28 8.93 12.52
N ASP A 259 -13.27 7.80 11.81
CA ASP A 259 -13.47 7.77 10.36
C ASP A 259 -14.85 8.27 9.97
N ALA A 260 -15.90 7.87 10.67
CA ALA A 260 -17.26 8.36 10.42
C ALA A 260 -17.36 9.88 10.64
N ILE A 261 -16.76 10.40 11.71
CA ILE A 261 -16.82 11.82 12.10
C ILE A 261 -15.98 12.71 11.19
N VAL A 262 -14.79 12.25 10.79
CA VAL A 262 -13.80 13.08 10.08
C VAL A 262 -13.76 12.78 8.59
N GLY A 263 -13.93 11.50 8.22
CA GLY A 263 -13.61 10.93 6.92
C GLY A 263 -12.18 10.40 6.87
N GLU A 264 -11.97 9.24 6.24
CA GLU A 264 -10.67 8.54 6.21
C GLU A 264 -9.55 9.41 5.64
N TYR A 265 -9.81 10.12 4.52
CA TYR A 265 -8.79 10.93 3.86
C TYR A 265 -8.31 12.07 4.77
N ASP A 266 -9.26 12.80 5.35
CA ASP A 266 -8.97 13.95 6.20
C ASP A 266 -8.31 13.52 7.50
N LEU A 267 -8.73 12.40 8.09
CA LEU A 267 -8.10 11.82 9.26
C LEU A 267 -6.63 11.50 8.95
N ALA A 268 -6.36 10.72 7.90
CA ALA A 268 -4.99 10.29 7.59
C ALA A 268 -4.05 11.44 7.15
N VAL A 269 -4.58 12.48 6.50
CA VAL A 269 -3.76 13.57 5.94
C VAL A 269 -3.58 14.74 6.90
N LYS A 270 -4.56 15.01 7.77
CA LYS A 270 -4.57 16.20 8.63
C LYS A 270 -4.35 15.90 10.11
N VAL A 271 -4.48 14.64 10.52
CA VAL A 271 -4.18 14.18 11.88
C VAL A 271 -2.80 13.51 11.91
N GLY A 272 -2.01 13.88 12.91
CA GLY A 272 -0.72 13.29 13.23
C GLY A 272 -0.90 12.12 14.17
N ASP A 273 -0.31 12.23 15.36
CA ASP A 273 -0.40 11.17 16.36
C ASP A 273 -1.77 11.17 17.06
N ILE A 274 -2.31 9.98 17.31
CA ILE A 274 -3.55 9.79 18.06
C ILE A 274 -3.22 8.94 19.28
N GLU A 275 -3.44 9.48 20.48
CA GLU A 275 -3.28 8.75 21.73
C GLU A 275 -4.62 8.61 22.46
N PHE A 276 -4.99 7.39 22.83
CA PHE A 276 -6.20 7.13 23.60
C PHE A 276 -5.92 7.17 25.10
N ARG A 277 -6.74 7.91 25.85
CA ARG A 277 -6.61 8.11 27.29
C ARG A 277 -7.93 7.86 28.01
N PRO A 278 -7.90 7.36 29.26
CA PRO A 278 -9.10 7.30 30.09
C PRO A 278 -9.62 8.72 30.34
N TYR A 279 -10.94 8.87 30.40
CA TYR A 279 -11.56 10.14 30.78
C TYR A 279 -11.17 10.55 32.22
N GLU A 280 -10.75 11.80 32.39
CA GLU A 280 -10.42 12.38 33.70
C GLU A 280 -11.24 13.65 33.96
N GLU A 281 -11.89 13.73 35.13
CA GLU A 281 -12.61 14.93 35.55
C GLU A 281 -11.63 16.08 35.85
N GLY A 282 -11.94 17.28 35.35
CA GLY A 282 -11.16 18.51 35.61
C GLY A 282 -10.24 18.95 34.47
N ILE A 283 -10.11 18.15 33.41
CA ILE A 283 -9.47 18.58 32.15
C ILE A 283 -10.50 19.32 31.30
N PHE A 284 -10.08 20.42 30.64
CA PHE A 284 -10.93 21.10 29.66
C PHE A 284 -10.95 20.31 28.34
N LEU A 285 -11.86 19.34 28.26
CA LEU A 285 -12.04 18.47 27.11
C LEU A 285 -13.07 19.03 26.13
N GLN A 286 -12.84 18.86 24.82
CA GLN A 286 -13.80 19.20 23.78
C GLN A 286 -14.60 17.95 23.37
N PRO A 287 -15.92 18.04 23.15
CA PRO A 287 -16.68 16.91 22.62
C PRO A 287 -16.22 16.57 21.19
N ILE A 288 -16.15 15.29 20.85
CA ILE A 288 -15.64 14.82 19.55
C ILE A 288 -16.40 15.44 18.35
N SER A 289 -17.66 15.80 18.53
CA SER A 289 -18.49 16.47 17.52
C SER A 289 -17.94 17.81 17.03
N LYS A 290 -16.99 18.42 17.75
CA LYS A 290 -16.28 19.64 17.31
C LYS A 290 -15.05 19.37 16.44
N LEU A 291 -14.53 18.14 16.44
CA LEU A 291 -13.32 17.76 15.69
C LEU A 291 -13.44 18.06 14.18
N PRO A 292 -14.55 17.77 13.49
CA PRO A 292 -14.68 18.04 12.06
C PRO A 292 -14.44 19.52 11.72
N GLY A 293 -15.08 20.43 12.47
CA GLY A 293 -14.92 21.87 12.26
C GLY A 293 -13.52 22.40 12.57
N LEU A 294 -12.72 21.67 13.37
CA LEU A 294 -11.31 21.99 13.61
C LEU A 294 -10.42 21.47 12.46
N ILE A 295 -10.69 20.26 11.97
CA ILE A 295 -10.01 19.64 10.83
C ILE A 295 -10.23 20.47 9.55
N ASP A 296 -11.43 21.00 9.35
CA ASP A 296 -11.79 21.83 8.19
C ASP A 296 -11.00 23.16 8.16
N GLN A 297 -10.40 23.58 9.27
CA GLN A 297 -9.54 24.77 9.34
C GLN A 297 -8.08 24.51 8.97
N ILE A 298 -7.71 23.25 8.72
CA ILE A 298 -6.35 22.86 8.34
C ILE A 298 -6.26 22.87 6.82
N SER A 299 -5.37 23.71 6.29
CA SER A 299 -5.01 23.65 4.89
C SER A 299 -4.29 22.34 4.59
N SER A 300 -4.74 21.61 3.58
CA SER A 300 -4.04 20.44 3.04
C SER A 300 -2.76 20.87 2.31
N GLU A 301 -1.77 21.36 3.04
CA GLU A 301 -0.41 21.38 2.50
C GLU A 301 0.03 19.92 2.41
N LYS A 302 0.24 19.44 1.18
CA LYS A 302 0.68 18.06 0.89
C LYS A 302 1.79 17.69 1.86
N ARG A 303 1.50 16.73 2.76
CA ARG A 303 2.52 15.99 3.50
C ARG A 303 3.48 15.48 2.43
N SER A 304 4.61 16.15 2.30
CA SER A 304 5.60 15.81 1.29
C SER A 304 6.10 14.45 1.71
N LEU A 305 5.65 13.40 1.04
CA LEU A 305 6.19 12.05 1.18
C LEU A 305 7.68 12.18 0.83
N VAL A 306 8.53 12.23 1.87
CA VAL A 306 9.99 12.26 1.75
C VAL A 306 10.49 10.92 1.25
#